data_AF-A0A0D6XT99-F1
#
_entry.id   AF-A0A0D6XT99-F1
#
_cell.length_a   1.000
_cell.length_b   1.000
_cell.length_c   1.000
_cell.angle_alpha   90.00
_cell.angle_beta   90.00
_cell.angle_gamma   90.00
#
_symmetry.space_group_name_H-M   'P 1'
#
loop_
_entity.id
_entity.type
_entity.pdbx_description
1 polymer ?
#
loop_
_entity_poly.entity_id
_entity_poly.type
_entity_poly.pdbx_seq_one_letter_code
_entity_poly.pdbx_strand_id
1 'polypeptide(L)'
;MNLQAKQNMTQNDLMILRSEMDKREKKTGVTWLLWFFTGGIGGHRYYLGDIGYAIAMTFTLGGLGFWTLIDAFFISGRLAKKNEEIERDIIINMGLGK
;
A
#
# COMPACT_ATOMS: atom_id res chain seq x y z
N MET A 1 4.18 12.67 6.87
CA MET A 1 5.44 13.07 7.52
C MET A 1 6.61 12.51 6.67
N ASN A 2 6.94 13.14 5.53
CA ASN A 2 8.04 12.72 4.63
C ASN A 2 8.74 13.90 3.91
N LEU A 3 8.29 15.15 4.12
CA LEU A 3 8.85 16.33 3.43
C LEU A 3 10.23 16.72 3.95
N GLN A 4 10.48 16.63 5.26
CA GLN A 4 11.77 16.97 5.87
C GLN A 4 12.89 15.99 5.48
N ALA A 5 12.57 14.70 5.34
CA ALA A 5 13.53 13.71 4.86
C ALA A 5 13.96 14.00 3.41
N LYS A 6 13.00 14.36 2.54
CA LYS A 6 13.27 14.72 1.14
C LYS A 6 14.07 16.00 0.96
N GLN A 7 13.95 16.95 1.89
CA GLN A 7 14.64 18.25 1.82
C GLN A 7 16.14 18.17 2.07
N ASN A 8 16.61 17.16 2.81
CA ASN A 8 18.03 16.97 3.15
C ASN A 8 18.73 15.90 2.28
N MET A 9 18.03 15.31 1.30
CA MET A 9 18.56 14.24 0.46
C MET A 9 19.42 14.74 -0.70
N THR A 10 20.50 14.03 -0.99
CA THR A 10 21.30 14.26 -2.19
C THR A 10 20.50 13.88 -3.45
N GLN A 11 20.87 14.40 -4.63
CA GLN A 11 20.25 13.99 -5.90
C GLN A 11 20.41 12.47 -6.16
N ASN A 12 21.52 11.88 -5.72
CA ASN A 12 21.75 10.44 -5.83
C ASN A 12 20.80 9.65 -4.92
N ASP A 13 20.57 10.14 -3.70
CA ASP A 13 19.65 9.53 -2.74
C ASP A 13 18.22 9.53 -3.26
N LEU A 14 17.78 10.64 -3.87
CA LEU A 14 16.46 10.76 -4.49
C LEU A 14 16.30 9.83 -5.69
N MET A 15 17.36 9.64 -6.47
CA MET A 15 17.36 8.73 -7.62
C MET A 15 17.25 7.27 -7.16
N ILE A 16 17.99 6.87 -6.12
CA ILE A 16 17.92 5.54 -5.51
C ILE A 16 16.53 5.30 -4.91
N LEU A 17 16.01 6.25 -4.13
CA LEU A 17 14.67 6.17 -3.55
C LEU A 17 13.61 5.98 -4.63
N ARG A 18 13.65 6.77 -5.71
CA ARG A 18 12.71 6.64 -6.83
C ARG A 18 12.79 5.28 -7.50
N SER A 19 14.00 4.78 -7.78
CA SER A 19 14.22 3.46 -8.39
C SER A 19 13.65 2.33 -7.52
N GLU A 20 13.84 2.39 -6.21
CA GLU A 20 13.32 1.38 -5.30
C GLU A 20 11.82 1.49 -5.06
N MET A 21 11.31 2.72 -5.01
CA MET A 21 9.88 2.97 -4.99
C MET A 21 9.21 2.38 -6.23
N ASP A 22 9.76 2.59 -7.42
CA ASP A 22 9.14 2.10 -8.66
C ASP A 22 9.04 0.56 -8.70
N LYS A 23 9.97 -0.14 -8.04
CA LYS A 23 9.95 -1.61 -7.90
C LYS A 23 8.99 -2.11 -6.83
N ARG A 24 8.84 -1.39 -5.72
CA ARG A 24 8.11 -1.86 -4.53
C ARG A 24 6.71 -1.28 -4.39
N GLU A 25 6.42 -0.17 -5.05
CA GLU A 25 5.15 0.54 -5.01
C GLU A 25 3.99 -0.38 -5.41
N LYS A 26 2.92 -0.31 -4.62
CA LYS A 26 1.65 -0.96 -4.94
C LYS A 26 0.88 -0.08 -5.91
N LYS A 27 0.53 -0.63 -7.07
CA LYS A 27 -0.15 0.11 -8.13
C LYS A 27 -1.65 0.17 -7.88
N THR A 28 -2.22 1.37 -7.95
CA THR A 28 -3.66 1.61 -7.77
C THR A 28 -4.52 0.72 -8.66
N GLY A 29 -4.19 0.64 -9.95
CA GLY A 29 -4.94 -0.18 -10.90
C GLY A 29 -4.99 -1.66 -10.52
N VAL A 30 -3.88 -2.23 -10.03
CA VAL A 30 -3.81 -3.63 -9.58
C VAL A 30 -4.68 -3.83 -8.34
N THR A 31 -4.63 -2.91 -7.38
CA THR A 31 -5.43 -2.97 -6.16
C THR A 31 -6.93 -2.92 -6.44
N TRP A 32 -7.37 -2.06 -7.37
CA TRP A 32 -8.77 -1.96 -7.80
C TRP A 32 -9.22 -3.18 -8.62
N LEU A 33 -8.34 -3.72 -9.47
CA LEU A 33 -8.61 -4.95 -10.21
C LEU A 33 -8.81 -6.14 -9.26
N LEU A 34 -7.92 -6.26 -8.26
CA LEU A 34 -8.06 -7.25 -7.20
C LEU A 34 -9.36 -7.04 -6.44
N TRP A 35 -9.70 -5.81 -6.05
CA TRP A 35 -10.97 -5.54 -5.36
C TRP A 35 -12.19 -5.97 -6.20
N PHE A 36 -12.18 -5.73 -7.51
CA PHE A 36 -13.30 -6.11 -8.39
C PHE A 36 -13.47 -7.64 -8.48
N PHE A 37 -12.39 -8.39 -8.70
CA PHE A 37 -12.45 -9.86 -8.86
C PHE A 37 -12.53 -10.61 -7.54
N THR A 38 -11.90 -10.08 -6.49
CA THR A 38 -11.74 -10.76 -5.20
C THR A 38 -12.45 -10.06 -4.06
N GLY A 39 -13.31 -9.08 -4.34
CA GLY A 39 -14.02 -8.31 -3.32
C GLY A 39 -14.76 -9.20 -2.32
N GLY A 40 -15.45 -10.24 -2.80
CA GLY A 40 -16.17 -11.18 -1.93
C GLY A 40 -15.28 -12.03 -1.00
N ILE A 41 -13.97 -12.07 -1.21
CA ILE A 41 -13.02 -12.82 -0.34
C ILE A 41 -11.93 -11.91 0.24
N GLY A 42 -11.92 -10.62 -0.13
CA GLY A 42 -10.94 -9.64 0.36
C GLY A 42 -9.52 -9.77 -0.20
N GLY A 43 -9.33 -10.27 -1.43
CA GLY A 43 -8.00 -10.45 -2.03
C GLY A 43 -7.17 -9.17 -2.12
N HIS A 44 -7.80 -8.01 -2.32
CA HIS A 44 -7.12 -6.71 -2.26
C HIS A 44 -6.52 -6.40 -0.89
N ARG A 45 -7.11 -6.90 0.22
CA ARG A 45 -6.56 -6.74 1.57
C ARG A 45 -5.31 -7.57 1.77
N TYR A 46 -5.27 -8.78 1.21
CA TYR A 46 -4.05 -9.61 1.21
C TYR A 46 -2.91 -8.93 0.44
N TYR A 47 -3.21 -8.32 -0.71
CA TYR A 47 -2.22 -7.58 -1.50
C TYR A 47 -1.67 -6.34 -0.79
N LEU A 48 -2.53 -5.62 -0.07
CA LEU A 48 -2.17 -4.47 0.75
C LEU A 48 -1.45 -4.88 2.06
N GLY A 49 -1.32 -6.17 2.38
CA GLY A 49 -0.66 -6.65 3.59
C GLY A 49 -1.52 -6.56 4.86
N ASP A 50 -2.81 -6.25 4.73
CA ASP A 50 -3.78 -6.17 5.84
C ASP A 50 -4.31 -7.57 6.21
N ILE A 51 -3.42 -8.50 6.56
CA ILE A 51 -3.73 -9.93 6.69
C ILE A 51 -4.82 -10.20 7.73
N GLY A 52 -4.79 -9.57 8.91
CA GLY A 52 -5.80 -9.81 9.95
C GLY A 52 -7.21 -9.44 9.49
N TYR A 53 -7.33 -8.30 8.81
CA TYR A 53 -8.57 -7.81 8.23
C TYR A 53 -9.01 -8.60 7.00
N ALA A 54 -8.07 -9.18 6.26
CA ALA A 54 -8.34 -10.07 5.14
C ALA A 54 -8.92 -11.41 5.64
N ILE A 55 -8.34 -11.98 6.70
CA ILE A 55 -8.86 -13.21 7.33
C ILE A 55 -10.27 -13.00 7.87
N ALA A 56 -10.54 -11.87 8.56
CA ALA A 56 -11.89 -11.54 9.03
C ALA A 56 -12.90 -11.44 7.87
N MET A 57 -12.49 -10.88 6.73
CA MET A 57 -13.34 -10.79 5.53
C MET A 57 -13.58 -12.17 4.90
N THR A 58 -12.57 -13.03 4.84
CA THR A 58 -12.69 -14.41 4.33
C THR A 58 -13.61 -15.26 5.21
N PHE A 59 -13.47 -15.17 6.54
CA PHE A 59 -14.33 -15.89 7.49
C PHE A 59 -15.80 -15.42 7.44
N THR A 60 -16.03 -14.16 7.08
CA THR A 60 -17.38 -13.60 6.90
C THR A 60 -17.92 -13.76 5.47
N LEU A 61 -17.23 -14.53 4.60
CA LEU A 61 -17.56 -14.70 3.18
C LEU A 61 -17.77 -13.34 2.45
N GLY A 62 -16.92 -12.35 2.76
CA GLY A 62 -17.01 -11.00 2.20
C GLY A 62 -18.20 -10.18 2.69
N GLY A 63 -18.91 -10.67 3.71
CA GLY A 63 -20.11 -10.10 4.31
C GLY A 63 -21.08 -9.50 3.30
N LEU A 64 -21.54 -10.33 2.36
CA LEU A 64 -22.63 -10.05 1.40
C LEU A 64 -22.42 -8.78 0.54
N GLY A 65 -21.17 -8.35 0.33
CA GLY A 65 -20.86 -7.17 -0.48
C GLY A 65 -20.94 -5.82 0.26
N PHE A 66 -21.35 -5.80 1.54
CA PHE A 66 -21.25 -4.60 2.36
C PHE A 66 -19.79 -4.23 2.65
N TRP A 67 -18.96 -5.24 2.92
CA TRP A 67 -17.52 -5.03 3.14
C TRP A 67 -16.82 -4.51 1.90
N THR A 68 -17.21 -4.99 0.71
CA THR A 68 -16.63 -4.51 -0.56
C THR A 68 -16.98 -3.06 -0.83
N LEU A 69 -18.22 -2.65 -0.53
CA LEU A 69 -18.68 -1.26 -0.67
C LEU A 69 -17.91 -0.31 0.24
N ILE A 70 -17.78 -0.65 1.52
CA ILE A 70 -17.00 0.15 2.47
C ILE A 70 -15.55 0.24 1.99
N ASP A 71 -14.98 -0.88 1.55
CA ASP A 71 -13.59 -0.92 1.12
C ASP A 71 -13.28 -0.07 -0.10
N ALA A 72 -14.23 0.14 -1.02
CA ALA A 72 -14.03 1.01 -2.18
C ALA A 72 -13.65 2.45 -1.77
N PHE A 73 -14.16 2.94 -0.65
CA PHE A 73 -13.80 4.27 -0.13
C PHE A 73 -12.44 4.28 0.59
N PHE A 74 -12.10 3.19 1.29
CA PHE A 74 -10.87 3.10 2.09
C PHE A 74 -9.65 2.58 1.31
N ILE A 75 -9.83 1.98 0.13
CA ILE A 75 -8.75 1.33 -0.64
C ILE A 75 -7.66 2.33 -1.03
N SER A 76 -8.04 3.52 -1.48
CA SER A 76 -7.10 4.57 -1.90
C SER A 76 -6.27 5.10 -0.73
N GLY A 77 -6.90 5.30 0.43
CA GLY A 77 -6.21 5.73 1.64
C GLY A 77 -5.23 4.69 2.17
N ARG A 78 -5.64 3.40 2.16
CA ARG A 78 -4.77 2.29 2.59
C ARG A 78 -3.61 2.05 1.63
N LEU A 79 -3.86 2.19 0.33
CA LEU A 79 -2.81 2.12 -0.68
C LEU A 79 -1.77 3.22 -0.48
N ALA A 80 -2.22 4.46 -0.28
CA ALA A 80 -1.33 5.59 -0.02
C ALA A 80 -0.49 5.33 1.25
N LYS A 81 -1.14 4.90 2.34
CA LYS A 81 -0.44 4.55 3.58
C LYS A 81 0.58 3.44 3.39
N LYS A 82 0.25 2.38 2.65
CA LYS A 82 1.19 1.29 2.37
C LYS A 82 2.38 1.76 1.53
N ASN A 83 2.15 2.63 0.53
CA ASN A 83 3.24 3.20 -0.27
C ASN A 83 4.12 4.14 0.57
N GLU A 84 3.55 4.88 1.52
CA GLU A 84 4.33 5.68 2.50
C GLU A 84 5.17 4.79 3.44
N GLU A 85 4.62 3.67 3.90
CA GLU A 85 5.37 2.68 4.71
C GLU A 85 6.56 2.12 3.92
N ILE A 86 6.34 1.72 2.66
CA ILE A 86 7.39 1.23 1.76
C ILE A 86 8.47 2.30 1.54
N GLU A 87 8.06 3.55 1.31
CA GLU A 87 8.99 4.67 1.13
C GLU A 87 9.87 4.85 2.38
N ARG A 88 9.26 4.85 3.56
CA ARG A 88 9.98 4.97 4.84
C ARG A 88 10.95 3.82 5.06
N ASP A 89 10.53 2.59 4.77
CA ASP A 89 11.38 1.40 4.91
C ASP A 89 12.60 1.45 3.98
N ILE A 90 12.44 1.96 2.76
CA ILE A 90 13.56 2.16 1.83
C ILE A 90 14.54 3.19 2.41
N ILE A 91 14.04 4.33 2.88
CA ILE A 91 14.87 5.40 3.46
C ILE A 91 15.68 4.88 4.66
N ILE A 92 15.05 4.13 5.56
CA ILE A 92 15.70 3.59 6.76
C ILE A 92 16.74 2.53 6.39
N ASN A 93 16.39 1.56 5.55
CA ASN A 93 17.28 0.43 5.22
C ASN A 93 18.47 0.85 4.35
N MET A 94 18.30 1.86 3.50
CA MET A 94 19.37 2.40 2.66
C MET A 94 20.14 3.54 3.34
N GLY A 95 19.71 3.98 4.52
CA GLY A 95 20.36 5.05 5.27
C GLY A 95 20.32 6.41 4.57
N LEU A 96 19.31 6.67 3.74
CA LEU A 96 19.19 7.90 2.98
C LEU A 96 18.82 9.08 3.89
N GLY A 97 19.34 10.27 3.60
CA GLY A 97 19.02 11.50 4.37
C GLY A 97 19.64 11.55 5.77
N LYS A 98 20.69 10.76 6.02
CA LYS A 98 21.61 10.92 7.16
C LYS A 98 22.75 11.85 6.81
#